data_AF-S6A8W5-F1
#
_entry.id   AF-S6A8W5-F1
#
_cell.length_a   1.000
_cell.length_b   1.000
_cell.length_c   1.000
_cell.angle_alpha   90.00
_cell.angle_beta   90.00
_cell.angle_gamma   90.00
#
_symmetry.space_group_name_H-M   'P 1'
#
loop_
_entity.id
_entity.type
_entity.pdbx_description
1 polymer ?
#
loop_
_entity_poly.entity_id
_entity_poly.type
_entity_poly.pdbx_seq_one_letter_code
_entity_poly.pdbx_strand_id
1 'polypeptide(L)'
;MNPYVGCTHACKYCYACFMKRFTNHAENWGEFLDVKYWEPIKNPKKYEGKEFFFGSVTDPYNPQEEEFRRTRALLEELKGNDIKISIQTKSDLVLRDINLIKTFPNARVGFSINTLDEAFRADMDNAVSIERRLSAMKKLHDEGIRTTCFISPIFPGITDVKAIVERVKNQCNLVWLENLNLRGTFRPVIMDYIRQQHAELVPLYEEIYSKGNRDYWEKLDTELRAYAKESGLSYVRNDDSMNLPFDSPPLLVNFFYHEEIKKSVMKNA
;
A
#
# COMPACT_ATOMS: atom_id res chain seq x y z
N MET A 1 4.54 0.17 12.54
CA MET A 1 3.79 0.69 13.70
C MET A 1 2.37 1.01 13.27
N ASN A 2 1.35 0.62 14.04
CA ASN A 2 -0.05 0.90 13.73
C ASN A 2 -0.70 1.54 14.96
N PRO A 3 -1.06 2.84 14.91
CA PRO A 3 -1.71 3.55 16.03
C PRO A 3 -3.15 3.09 16.33
N TYR A 4 -3.68 2.20 15.49
CA TYR A 4 -5.03 1.67 15.59
C TYR A 4 -5.04 0.14 15.41
N VAL A 5 -6.16 -0.51 15.72
CA VAL A 5 -6.50 -1.90 15.32
C VAL A 5 -7.87 -1.87 14.64
N GLY A 6 -8.09 -2.65 13.58
CA GLY A 6 -9.26 -2.47 12.70
C GLY A 6 -8.96 -1.46 11.59
N CYS A 7 -9.92 -1.19 10.70
CA CYS A 7 -9.78 -0.19 9.64
C CYS A 7 -11.12 0.07 8.95
N THR A 8 -11.67 1.27 9.09
CA THR A 8 -13.00 1.66 8.57
C THR A 8 -13.04 1.89 7.05
N HIS A 9 -11.90 1.81 6.37
CA HIS A 9 -11.87 1.67 4.92
C HIS A 9 -12.52 0.36 4.43
N ALA A 10 -12.68 -0.64 5.32
CA ALA A 10 -13.48 -1.85 5.09
C ALA A 10 -13.22 -2.56 3.75
N CYS A 11 -11.95 -2.65 3.31
CA CYS A 11 -11.64 -3.19 2.00
C CYS A 11 -12.02 -4.68 1.92
N LYS A 12 -12.80 -5.10 0.91
CA LYS A 12 -13.21 -6.50 0.70
C LYS A 12 -12.03 -7.45 0.54
N TYR A 13 -10.91 -6.96 0.00
CA TYR A 13 -9.67 -7.71 -0.20
C TYR A 13 -8.66 -7.56 0.96
N CYS A 14 -9.06 -6.99 2.10
CA CYS A 14 -8.12 -6.63 3.15
C CYS A 14 -7.45 -7.87 3.76
N TYR A 15 -6.16 -8.04 3.51
CA TYR A 15 -5.40 -9.15 4.08
C TYR A 15 -5.38 -9.08 5.62
N ALA A 16 -5.40 -7.88 6.20
CA ALA A 16 -5.33 -7.64 7.64
C ALA A 16 -6.55 -8.15 8.42
N CYS A 17 -7.60 -8.65 7.75
CA CYS A 17 -8.74 -9.29 8.42
C CYS A 17 -8.33 -10.45 9.34
N PHE A 18 -7.16 -11.07 9.12
CA PHE A 18 -6.61 -12.08 10.03
C PHE A 18 -6.40 -11.55 11.46
N MET A 19 -6.20 -10.24 11.62
CA MET A 19 -6.00 -9.62 12.93
C MET A 19 -7.22 -9.77 13.84
N LYS A 20 -8.42 -9.99 13.27
CA LYS A 20 -9.63 -10.22 14.06
C LYS A 20 -9.48 -11.34 15.07
N ARG A 21 -8.67 -12.37 14.79
CA ARG A 21 -8.40 -13.48 15.74
C ARG A 21 -7.64 -13.07 17.00
N PHE A 22 -7.03 -11.88 16.99
CA PHE A 22 -6.30 -11.29 18.11
C PHE A 22 -7.07 -10.15 18.78
N THR A 23 -8.30 -9.91 18.33
CA THR A 23 -9.18 -8.89 18.87
C THR A 23 -10.42 -9.57 19.43
N ASN A 24 -10.91 -9.15 20.59
CA ASN A 24 -12.14 -9.71 21.17
C ASN A 24 -13.42 -9.12 20.54
N HIS A 25 -13.34 -8.68 19.27
CA HIS A 25 -14.46 -8.09 18.54
C HIS A 25 -15.36 -9.15 17.91
N ALA A 26 -16.68 -8.96 18.05
CA ALA A 26 -17.69 -9.75 17.36
C ALA A 26 -17.93 -9.19 15.94
N GLU A 27 -17.81 -7.88 15.78
CA GLU A 27 -18.03 -7.07 14.57
C GLU A 27 -17.12 -7.51 13.42
N ASN A 28 -17.56 -7.36 12.17
CA ASN A 28 -16.74 -7.74 11.02
C ASN A 28 -15.52 -6.82 10.87
N TRP A 29 -14.47 -7.33 10.22
CA TRP A 29 -13.35 -6.48 9.84
C TRP A 29 -13.86 -5.37 8.90
N GLY A 30 -13.59 -4.12 9.25
CA GLY A 30 -14.16 -2.96 8.56
C GLY A 30 -15.23 -2.21 9.37
N GLU A 31 -15.83 -2.86 10.36
CA GLU A 31 -16.93 -2.30 11.17
C GLU A 31 -16.46 -1.77 12.54
N PHE A 32 -15.20 -2.01 12.91
CA PHE A 32 -14.61 -1.53 14.17
C PHE A 32 -13.25 -0.85 13.96
N LEU A 33 -12.89 -0.01 14.93
CA LEU A 33 -11.57 0.61 15.03
C LEU A 33 -11.24 0.86 16.51
N ASP A 34 -10.21 0.19 17.02
CA ASP A 34 -9.63 0.48 18.33
C ASP A 34 -8.57 1.56 18.23
N VAL A 35 -8.69 2.57 19.09
CA VAL A 35 -7.69 3.63 19.24
C VAL A 35 -6.63 3.17 20.23
N LYS A 36 -5.36 3.13 19.82
CA LYS A 36 -4.27 2.81 20.76
C LYS A 36 -3.78 4.06 21.46
N TYR A 37 -3.64 3.92 22.77
CA TYR A 37 -2.98 4.88 23.64
C TYR A 37 -1.69 4.27 24.17
N TRP A 38 -0.66 5.10 24.32
CA TRP A 38 0.64 4.69 24.81
C TRP A 38 1.22 5.81 25.68
N GLU A 39 2.15 5.42 26.55
CA GLU A 39 2.98 6.37 27.28
C GLU A 39 3.96 7.05 26.32
N PRO A 40 4.15 8.39 26.42
CA PRO A 40 5.03 9.12 25.51
C PRO A 40 6.43 8.51 25.40
N ILE A 41 6.98 8.49 24.18
CA ILE A 41 8.32 7.97 23.92
C ILE A 41 9.36 8.85 24.62
N LYS A 42 9.89 8.38 25.76
CA LYS A 42 10.86 9.12 26.57
C LYS A 42 12.25 9.28 25.94
N ASN A 43 12.65 8.33 25.08
CA ASN A 43 13.95 8.35 24.40
C ASN A 43 13.79 7.93 22.94
N PRO A 44 13.40 8.86 22.04
CA PRO A 44 13.22 8.53 20.63
C PRO A 44 14.56 8.25 19.92
N LYS A 45 15.70 8.71 20.46
CA LYS A 45 17.04 8.43 19.90
C LYS A 45 17.38 6.95 19.79
N LYS A 46 16.75 6.07 20.60
CA LYS A 46 16.93 4.61 20.48
C LYS A 46 16.45 4.02 19.14
N TYR A 47 15.78 4.85 18.35
CA TYR A 47 15.26 4.52 17.03
C TYR A 47 16.04 5.18 15.89
N GLU A 48 17.10 5.94 16.16
CA GLU A 48 17.97 6.51 15.13
C GLU A 48 18.49 5.43 14.16
N GLY A 49 18.53 5.78 12.88
CA GLY A 49 18.88 4.88 11.78
C GLY A 49 17.82 3.85 11.40
N LYS A 50 16.70 3.75 12.15
CA LYS A 50 15.62 2.80 11.85
C LYS A 50 14.54 3.40 10.96
N GLU A 51 13.79 2.53 10.31
CA GLU A 51 12.62 2.88 9.51
C GLU A 51 11.33 2.49 10.22
N PHE A 52 10.40 3.43 10.29
CA PHE A 52 9.05 3.22 10.78
C PHE A 52 8.09 3.13 9.60
N PHE A 53 7.56 1.93 9.36
CA PHE A 53 6.50 1.72 8.40
C PHE A 53 5.12 1.85 9.06
N PHE A 54 4.32 2.82 8.61
CA PHE A 54 2.94 3.07 9.01
C PHE A 54 2.01 2.54 7.91
N GLY A 55 0.87 1.95 8.29
CA GLY A 55 -0.06 1.41 7.30
C GLY A 55 0.22 -0.03 6.90
N SER A 56 0.95 -0.80 7.73
CA SER A 56 1.11 -2.22 7.45
C SER A 56 -0.21 -2.95 7.60
N VAL A 57 -0.94 -2.74 8.70
CA VAL A 57 -2.16 -3.50 9.04
C VAL A 57 -3.40 -2.61 9.04
N THR A 58 -3.26 -1.39 9.54
CA THR A 58 -4.34 -0.42 9.65
C THR A 58 -3.90 0.87 8.99
N ASP A 59 -4.78 1.48 8.20
CA ASP A 59 -4.48 2.78 7.60
C ASP A 59 -4.25 3.84 8.68
N PRO A 60 -3.09 4.52 8.69
CA PRO A 60 -2.78 5.50 9.72
C PRO A 60 -3.59 6.78 9.57
N TYR A 61 -4.18 7.04 8.40
CA TYR A 61 -5.01 8.19 8.10
C TYR A 61 -6.46 7.78 7.74
N ASN A 62 -6.96 6.73 8.39
CA ASN A 62 -8.39 6.39 8.37
C ASN A 62 -9.24 7.60 8.84
N PRO A 63 -10.55 7.65 8.53
CA PRO A 63 -11.41 8.79 8.88
C PRO A 63 -11.33 9.25 10.34
N GLN A 64 -11.22 8.32 11.29
CA GLN A 64 -11.16 8.63 12.72
C GLN A 64 -9.87 9.36 13.14
N GLU A 65 -8.81 9.30 12.34
CA GLU A 65 -7.56 10.06 12.57
C GLU A 65 -7.78 11.58 12.53
N GLU A 66 -8.87 12.08 11.93
CA GLU A 66 -9.23 13.50 11.96
C GLU A 66 -9.46 14.00 13.39
N GLU A 67 -10.12 13.17 14.20
CA GLU A 67 -10.45 13.43 15.60
C GLU A 67 -9.32 13.00 16.55
N PHE A 68 -8.91 11.73 16.50
CA PHE A 68 -8.02 11.16 17.53
C PHE A 68 -6.55 11.55 17.37
N ARG A 69 -6.12 11.89 16.14
CA ARG A 69 -4.77 12.37 15.83
C ARG A 69 -3.64 11.48 16.35
N ARG A 70 -3.85 10.15 16.43
CA ARG A 70 -2.86 9.22 17.00
C ARG A 70 -1.66 9.07 16.08
N THR A 71 -1.86 9.00 14.77
CA THR A 71 -0.74 8.98 13.82
C THR A 71 0.07 10.25 13.95
N ARG A 72 -0.60 11.40 13.99
CA ARG A 72 0.09 12.68 14.20
C ARG A 72 0.86 12.72 15.52
N ALA A 73 0.26 12.31 16.63
CA ALA A 73 0.93 12.27 17.93
C ALA A 73 2.22 11.42 17.88
N LEU A 74 2.16 10.25 17.23
CA LEU A 74 3.34 9.41 17.06
C LEU A 74 4.42 10.08 16.17
N LEU A 75 4.02 10.78 15.10
CA LEU A 75 4.95 11.56 14.29
C LEU A 75 5.57 12.72 15.09
N GLU A 76 4.80 13.41 15.94
CA GLU A 76 5.32 14.48 16.78
C GLU A 76 6.34 13.97 17.81
N GLU A 77 6.09 12.79 18.40
CA GLU A 77 7.02 12.13 19.34
C GLU A 77 8.31 11.64 18.66
N LEU A 78 8.25 11.26 17.38
CA LEU A 78 9.41 10.76 16.63
C LEU A 78 10.22 11.88 15.93
N LYS A 79 9.64 13.07 15.76
CA LYS A 79 10.25 14.22 15.06
C LYS A 79 11.62 14.58 15.65
N GLY A 80 12.53 15.02 14.77
CA GLY A 80 13.83 15.58 15.17
C GLY A 80 14.90 14.53 15.51
N ASN A 81 14.60 13.26 15.24
CA ASN A 81 15.54 12.15 15.34
C ASN A 81 15.85 11.67 13.92
N ASP A 82 17.03 11.08 13.69
CA ASP A 82 17.42 10.50 12.40
C ASP A 82 16.65 9.19 12.12
N ILE A 83 15.34 9.30 11.99
CA ILE A 83 14.38 8.21 11.81
C ILE A 83 13.76 8.35 10.43
N LYS A 84 13.80 7.28 9.65
CA LYS A 84 13.09 7.23 8.37
C LYS A 84 11.63 6.84 8.61
N ILE A 85 10.73 7.44 7.85
CA ILE A 85 9.31 7.07 7.89
C ILE A 85 8.84 6.66 6.50
N SER A 86 8.03 5.60 6.46
CA SER A 86 7.29 5.20 5.28
C SER A 86 5.81 5.06 5.67
N ILE A 87 4.95 5.85 5.07
CA ILE A 87 3.52 5.88 5.35
C ILE A 87 2.78 5.29 4.15
N GLN A 88 1.94 4.29 4.35
CA GLN A 88 1.03 3.78 3.33
C GLN A 88 -0.41 4.14 3.70
N THR A 89 -1.15 4.78 2.80
CA THR A 89 -2.54 5.18 3.05
C THR A 89 -3.43 5.12 1.81
N LYS A 90 -4.74 5.17 2.01
CA LYS A 90 -5.78 5.43 1.01
C LYS A 90 -6.45 6.79 1.21
N SER A 91 -5.91 7.66 2.06
CA SER A 91 -6.56 8.91 2.49
C SER A 91 -5.71 10.13 2.15
N ASP A 92 -6.37 11.23 1.76
CA ASP A 92 -5.76 12.55 1.57
C ASP A 92 -5.58 13.32 2.88
N LEU A 93 -6.11 12.83 4.01
CA LEU A 93 -5.91 13.43 5.34
C LEU A 93 -4.43 13.55 5.73
N VAL A 94 -3.55 12.72 5.14
CA VAL A 94 -2.08 12.82 5.30
C VAL A 94 -1.54 14.20 4.95
N LEU A 95 -2.21 14.96 4.08
CA LEU A 95 -1.80 16.32 3.72
C LEU A 95 -1.80 17.29 4.91
N ARG A 96 -2.64 17.03 5.94
CA ARG A 96 -2.65 17.80 7.20
C ARG A 96 -1.27 17.84 7.86
N ASP A 97 -0.52 16.75 7.74
CA ASP A 97 0.73 16.52 8.45
C ASP A 97 1.96 16.72 7.55
N ILE A 98 1.80 17.35 6.38
CA ILE A 98 2.87 17.55 5.40
C ILE A 98 4.12 18.22 5.99
N ASN A 99 3.93 19.30 6.76
CA ASN A 99 5.03 20.03 7.40
C ASN A 99 5.74 19.20 8.47
N LEU A 100 5.03 18.27 9.11
CA LEU A 100 5.60 17.35 10.08
C LEU A 100 6.39 16.24 9.37
N ILE A 101 5.82 15.66 8.31
CA ILE A 101 6.46 14.64 7.48
C ILE A 101 7.79 15.14 6.88
N LYS A 102 7.84 16.41 6.43
CA LYS A 102 9.08 17.04 5.91
C LYS A 102 10.22 17.12 6.92
N THR A 103 9.96 16.96 8.22
CA THR A 103 11.00 16.98 9.25
C THR A 103 11.77 15.67 9.36
N PHE A 104 11.29 14.61 8.72
CA PHE A 104 11.94 13.30 8.72
C PHE A 104 12.85 13.12 7.52
N PRO A 105 14.10 12.66 7.72
CA PRO A 105 15.00 12.36 6.61
C PRO A 105 14.43 11.22 5.76
N ASN A 106 14.47 11.40 4.43
CA ASN A 106 14.00 10.39 3.46
C ASN A 106 12.56 9.91 3.70
N ALA A 107 11.68 10.79 4.18
CA ALA A 107 10.28 10.47 4.37
C ALA A 107 9.63 10.01 3.05
N ARG A 108 8.86 8.93 3.13
CA ARG A 108 8.11 8.36 2.01
C ARG A 108 6.63 8.25 2.33
N VAL A 109 5.77 8.65 1.38
CA VAL A 109 4.32 8.49 1.49
C VAL A 109 3.78 7.75 0.26
N GLY A 110 3.19 6.59 0.48
CA GLY A 110 2.58 5.75 -0.53
C GLY A 110 1.05 5.78 -0.50
N PHE A 111 0.46 5.69 -1.70
CA PHE A 111 -0.99 5.65 -1.90
C PHE A 111 -1.40 4.34 -2.56
N SER A 112 -2.41 3.65 -2.01
CA SER A 112 -2.94 2.45 -2.68
C SER A 112 -3.89 2.84 -3.81
N ILE A 113 -3.47 2.57 -5.05
CA ILE A 113 -4.20 2.86 -6.28
C ILE A 113 -4.15 1.60 -7.14
N ASN A 114 -5.14 0.72 -6.98
CA ASN A 114 -5.23 -0.56 -7.71
C ASN A 114 -6.17 -0.53 -8.92
N THR A 115 -6.80 0.61 -9.17
CA THR A 115 -7.70 0.86 -10.29
C THR A 115 -7.75 2.35 -10.62
N LEU A 116 -8.17 2.69 -11.84
CA LEU A 116 -8.61 4.04 -12.23
C LEU A 116 -10.14 4.12 -12.40
N ASP A 117 -10.86 3.04 -12.12
CA ASP A 117 -12.31 2.96 -12.16
C ASP A 117 -12.91 3.19 -10.77
N GLU A 118 -13.63 4.30 -10.61
CA GLU A 118 -14.32 4.66 -9.36
C GLU A 118 -15.43 3.69 -8.97
N ALA A 119 -16.09 3.05 -9.95
CA ALA A 119 -17.10 2.04 -9.66
C ALA A 119 -16.45 0.81 -9.01
N PHE A 120 -15.37 0.31 -9.61
CA PHE A 120 -14.59 -0.78 -9.01
C PHE A 120 -14.03 -0.39 -7.63
N ARG A 121 -13.53 0.84 -7.44
CA ARG A 121 -13.08 1.31 -6.12
C ARG A 121 -14.23 1.30 -5.12
N ALA A 122 -15.42 1.74 -5.51
CA ALA A 122 -16.61 1.76 -4.66
C ALA A 122 -17.12 0.37 -4.29
N ASP A 123 -16.94 -0.61 -5.17
CA ASP A 123 -17.21 -2.00 -4.85
C ASP A 123 -16.21 -2.59 -3.86
N MET A 124 -14.99 -2.06 -3.79
CA MET A 124 -13.90 -2.68 -3.04
C MET A 124 -13.64 -2.08 -1.66
N ASP A 125 -13.69 -0.76 -1.50
CA ASP A 125 -13.37 -0.08 -0.24
C ASP A 125 -14.26 1.15 0.01
N ASN A 126 -14.22 1.68 1.24
CA ASN A 126 -14.91 2.90 1.67
C ASN A 126 -13.94 4.09 1.84
N ALA A 127 -12.74 4.02 1.25
CA ALA A 127 -11.77 5.10 1.34
C ALA A 127 -12.09 6.24 0.36
N VAL A 128 -11.26 7.30 0.35
CA VAL A 128 -11.51 8.43 -0.54
C VAL A 128 -11.37 8.02 -2.02
N SER A 129 -12.00 8.79 -2.90
CA SER A 129 -11.93 8.63 -4.36
C SER A 129 -10.47 8.55 -4.86
N ILE A 130 -10.26 7.83 -5.96
CA ILE A 130 -8.99 7.69 -6.67
C ILE A 130 -8.39 9.07 -6.99
N GLU A 131 -9.19 10.02 -7.48
CA GLU A 131 -8.70 11.38 -7.80
C GLU A 131 -8.21 12.15 -6.57
N ARG A 132 -8.84 11.97 -5.40
CA ARG A 132 -8.33 12.52 -4.12
C ARG A 132 -6.99 11.89 -3.74
N ARG A 133 -6.82 10.58 -3.92
CA ARG A 133 -5.54 9.88 -3.67
C ARG A 133 -4.44 10.40 -4.61
N LEU A 134 -4.74 10.49 -5.91
CA LEU A 134 -3.81 10.99 -6.94
C LEU A 134 -3.41 12.45 -6.67
N SER A 135 -4.37 13.30 -6.33
CA SER A 135 -4.13 14.71 -6.02
C SER A 135 -3.27 14.89 -4.77
N ALA A 136 -3.52 14.10 -3.72
CA ALA A 136 -2.71 14.12 -2.50
C ALA A 136 -1.29 13.63 -2.76
N MET A 137 -1.12 12.55 -3.52
CA MET A 137 0.19 12.04 -3.92
C MET A 137 0.97 13.11 -4.70
N LYS A 138 0.33 13.74 -5.69
CA LYS A 138 0.95 14.84 -6.45
C LYS A 138 1.37 15.99 -5.54
N LYS A 139 0.50 16.42 -4.63
CA LYS A 139 0.81 17.54 -3.73
C LYS A 139 2.01 17.24 -2.83
N LEU A 140 2.15 16.01 -2.34
CA LEU A 140 3.30 15.57 -1.55
C LEU A 140 4.58 15.52 -2.39
N HIS A 141 4.49 14.98 -3.61
CA HIS A 141 5.60 14.95 -4.55
C HIS A 141 6.10 16.38 -4.89
N ASP A 142 5.20 17.29 -5.22
CA ASP A 142 5.52 18.69 -5.52
C ASP A 142 6.16 19.43 -4.32
N GLU A 143 5.95 18.93 -3.10
CA GLU A 143 6.53 19.45 -1.86
C GLU A 143 7.88 18.81 -1.48
N GLY A 144 8.42 17.98 -2.36
CA GLY A 144 9.72 17.32 -2.21
C GLY A 144 9.69 16.05 -1.34
N ILE A 145 8.51 15.53 -1.00
CA ILE A 145 8.37 14.28 -0.26
C ILE A 145 8.37 13.12 -1.25
N ARG A 146 9.15 12.06 -0.96
CA ARG A 146 9.17 10.88 -1.82
C ARG A 146 7.80 10.20 -1.79
N THR A 147 7.28 9.87 -2.97
CA THR A 147 5.96 9.26 -3.08
C THR A 147 5.98 7.93 -3.81
N THR A 148 5.07 7.05 -3.42
CA THR A 148 4.90 5.72 -4.02
C THR A 148 3.47 5.51 -4.48
N CYS A 149 3.28 5.15 -5.75
CA CYS A 149 2.02 4.57 -6.19
C CYS A 149 2.05 3.07 -5.89
N PHE A 150 1.26 2.61 -4.93
CA PHE A 150 1.14 1.20 -4.61
C PHE A 150 -0.03 0.58 -5.36
N ILE A 151 0.28 -0.09 -6.48
CA ILE A 151 -0.69 -0.86 -7.26
C ILE A 151 -0.87 -2.20 -6.57
N SER A 152 -1.67 -2.17 -5.50
CA SER A 152 -2.00 -3.36 -4.71
C SER A 152 -3.43 -3.33 -4.15
N PRO A 153 -4.15 -4.46 -4.28
CA PRO A 153 -3.75 -5.67 -5.01
C PRO A 153 -4.07 -5.53 -6.51
N ILE A 154 -3.24 -6.10 -7.38
CA ILE A 154 -3.58 -6.26 -8.81
C ILE A 154 -4.64 -7.35 -8.94
N PHE A 155 -5.82 -7.00 -9.43
CA PHE A 155 -6.90 -7.95 -9.75
C PHE A 155 -6.71 -8.51 -11.17
N PRO A 156 -6.50 -9.83 -11.34
CA PRO A 156 -6.30 -10.42 -12.66
C PRO A 156 -7.42 -10.10 -13.66
N GLY A 157 -7.06 -9.52 -14.80
CA GLY A 157 -8.02 -9.16 -15.86
C GLY A 157 -8.85 -7.89 -15.57
N ILE A 158 -8.67 -7.24 -14.42
CA ILE A 158 -9.40 -6.02 -14.04
C ILE A 158 -8.44 -4.83 -13.87
N THR A 159 -7.34 -5.01 -13.14
CA THR A 159 -6.37 -3.92 -12.92
C THR A 159 -5.52 -3.67 -14.16
N ASP A 160 -5.73 -2.53 -14.83
CA ASP A 160 -4.82 -2.05 -15.88
C ASP A 160 -3.59 -1.37 -15.26
N VAL A 161 -2.55 -2.16 -15.03
CA VAL A 161 -1.29 -1.69 -14.45
C VAL A 161 -0.62 -0.63 -15.32
N LYS A 162 -0.65 -0.79 -16.65
CA LYS A 162 0.04 0.12 -17.58
C LYS A 162 -0.65 1.49 -17.59
N ALA A 163 -1.98 1.53 -17.60
CA ALA A 163 -2.73 2.77 -17.50
C ALA A 163 -2.48 3.51 -16.17
N ILE A 164 -2.40 2.77 -15.05
CA ILE A 164 -2.07 3.38 -13.75
C ILE A 164 -0.66 3.96 -13.78
N VAL A 165 0.35 3.20 -14.25
CA VAL A 165 1.73 3.70 -14.37
C VAL A 165 1.79 4.96 -15.22
N GLU A 166 1.14 4.97 -16.38
CA GLU A 166 1.08 6.14 -17.26
C GLU A 166 0.46 7.35 -16.56
N ARG A 167 -0.61 7.15 -15.79
CA ARG A 167 -1.29 8.21 -15.02
C ARG A 167 -0.42 8.81 -13.91
N VAL A 168 0.48 8.01 -13.31
CA VAL A 168 1.24 8.42 -12.11
C VAL A 168 2.72 8.75 -12.36
N LYS A 169 3.27 8.45 -13.54
CA LYS A 169 4.72 8.50 -13.78
C LYS A 169 5.39 9.86 -13.58
N ASN A 170 4.63 10.95 -13.56
CA ASN A 170 5.14 12.31 -13.34
C ASN A 170 4.86 12.86 -11.94
N GLN A 171 4.38 12.02 -11.03
CA GLN A 171 3.94 12.43 -9.67
C GLN A 171 4.25 11.38 -8.61
N CYS A 172 5.17 10.46 -8.89
CA CYS A 172 5.69 9.49 -7.93
C CYS A 172 7.13 9.10 -8.24
N ASN A 173 7.86 8.65 -7.22
CA ASN A 173 9.24 8.17 -7.37
C ASN A 173 9.31 6.64 -7.47
N LEU A 174 8.30 5.94 -6.96
CA LEU A 174 8.19 4.49 -6.99
C LEU A 174 6.80 4.07 -7.46
N VAL A 175 6.74 3.00 -8.24
CA VAL A 175 5.52 2.23 -8.46
C VAL A 175 5.73 0.83 -7.92
N TRP A 176 4.96 0.45 -6.91
CA TRP A 176 4.98 -0.89 -6.34
C TRP A 176 3.88 -1.75 -6.94
N LEU A 177 4.24 -2.95 -7.36
CA LEU A 177 3.35 -3.91 -8.00
C LEU A 177 3.22 -5.14 -7.11
N GLU A 178 2.01 -5.43 -6.63
CA GLU A 178 1.75 -6.60 -5.80
C GLU A 178 0.54 -7.38 -6.32
N ASN A 179 0.68 -8.70 -6.33
CA ASN A 179 -0.36 -9.61 -6.73
C ASN A 179 -1.50 -9.65 -5.71
N LEU A 180 -2.73 -9.85 -6.19
CA LEU A 180 -3.83 -10.24 -5.32
C LEU A 180 -3.56 -11.63 -4.73
N ASN A 181 -3.15 -11.66 -3.46
CA ASN A 181 -2.82 -12.89 -2.75
C ASN A 181 -4.06 -13.43 -2.00
N LEU A 182 -4.99 -14.07 -2.72
CA LEU A 182 -6.24 -14.59 -2.13
C LEU A 182 -5.99 -15.68 -1.09
N ARG A 183 -6.00 -15.30 0.19
CA ARG A 183 -5.81 -16.19 1.34
C ARG A 183 -6.86 -15.95 2.41
N GLY A 184 -7.01 -16.90 3.32
CA GLY A 184 -7.83 -16.73 4.52
C GLY A 184 -9.28 -16.37 4.21
N THR A 185 -9.86 -15.55 5.08
CA THR A 185 -11.31 -15.31 5.14
C THR A 185 -11.84 -14.37 4.05
N PHE A 186 -10.98 -13.61 3.36
CA PHE A 186 -11.42 -12.72 2.28
C PHE A 186 -11.45 -13.41 0.91
N ARG A 187 -10.84 -14.60 0.76
CA ARG A 187 -10.87 -15.35 -0.49
C ARG A 187 -12.30 -15.63 -0.99
N PRO A 188 -13.23 -16.18 -0.18
CA PRO A 188 -14.61 -16.40 -0.61
C PRO A 188 -15.30 -15.10 -1.06
N VAL A 189 -15.11 -14.02 -0.31
CA VAL A 189 -15.68 -12.69 -0.61
C VAL A 189 -15.28 -12.22 -2.00
N ILE A 190 -13.99 -12.33 -2.35
CA ILE A 190 -13.52 -11.93 -3.67
C ILE A 190 -13.96 -12.90 -4.76
N MET A 191 -13.91 -14.21 -4.53
CA MET A 191 -14.39 -15.19 -5.52
C MET A 191 -15.88 -15.01 -5.82
N ASP A 192 -16.70 -14.71 -4.82
CA ASP A 192 -18.13 -14.44 -5.00
C ASP A 192 -18.37 -13.13 -5.74
N TYR A 193 -17.59 -12.08 -5.42
CA TYR A 193 -17.62 -10.83 -6.19
C TYR A 193 -17.30 -11.08 -7.67
N ILE A 194 -16.25 -11.84 -7.98
CA ILE A 194 -15.88 -12.18 -9.37
C ILE A 194 -17.00 -12.96 -10.05
N ARG A 195 -17.61 -13.95 -9.39
CA ARG A 195 -18.75 -14.69 -9.97
C ARG A 195 -19.95 -13.80 -10.29
N GLN A 196 -20.20 -12.78 -9.47
CA GLN A 196 -21.37 -11.93 -9.62
C GLN A 196 -21.17 -10.79 -10.62
N GLN A 197 -19.98 -10.16 -10.60
CA GLN A 197 -19.71 -8.94 -11.37
C GLN A 197 -18.82 -9.16 -12.60
N HIS A 198 -18.05 -10.25 -12.64
CA HIS A 198 -17.08 -10.57 -13.68
C HIS A 198 -17.08 -12.06 -14.00
N ALA A 199 -18.26 -12.61 -14.31
CA ALA A 199 -18.47 -14.04 -14.52
C ALA A 199 -17.54 -14.63 -15.61
N GLU A 200 -17.16 -13.83 -16.59
CA GLU A 200 -16.20 -14.14 -17.65
C GLU A 200 -14.77 -14.39 -17.15
N LEU A 201 -14.41 -13.82 -15.99
CA LEU A 201 -13.09 -13.98 -15.38
C LEU A 201 -13.00 -15.17 -14.42
N VAL A 202 -14.11 -15.84 -14.11
CA VAL A 202 -14.13 -16.99 -13.19
C VAL A 202 -13.12 -18.08 -13.58
N PRO A 203 -13.01 -18.52 -14.85
CA PRO A 203 -12.02 -19.52 -15.24
C PRO A 203 -10.58 -19.08 -14.94
N LEU A 204 -10.24 -17.80 -15.18
CA LEU A 204 -8.91 -17.25 -14.89
C LEU A 204 -8.61 -17.30 -13.38
N TYR A 205 -9.56 -16.91 -12.55
CA TYR A 205 -9.39 -16.95 -11.10
C TYR A 205 -9.28 -18.38 -10.57
N GLU A 206 -9.97 -19.35 -11.17
CA GLU A 206 -9.82 -20.76 -10.82
C GLU A 206 -8.44 -21.32 -11.18
N GLU A 207 -7.91 -20.98 -12.36
CA GLU A 207 -6.52 -21.33 -12.74
C GLU A 207 -5.53 -20.79 -11.71
N ILE A 208 -5.61 -19.50 -11.38
CA ILE A 208 -4.64 -18.85 -10.49
C ILE A 208 -4.78 -19.38 -9.05
N TYR A 209 -5.99 -19.39 -8.49
CA TYR A 209 -6.19 -19.55 -7.04
C TYR A 209 -6.65 -20.94 -6.60
N SER A 210 -7.22 -21.74 -7.51
CA SER A 210 -7.62 -23.12 -7.22
C SER A 210 -6.59 -24.12 -7.71
N LYS A 211 -6.01 -23.89 -8.90
CA LYS A 211 -4.97 -24.77 -9.47
C LYS A 211 -3.55 -24.31 -9.17
N GLY A 212 -3.37 -23.09 -8.66
CA GLY A 212 -2.06 -22.54 -8.33
C GLY A 212 -1.23 -22.20 -9.57
N ASN A 213 -1.86 -21.96 -10.72
CA ASN A 213 -1.19 -21.63 -11.96
C ASN A 213 -0.59 -20.21 -11.87
N ARG A 214 0.71 -20.08 -12.18
CA ARG A 214 1.46 -18.82 -12.16
C ARG A 214 1.57 -18.13 -13.51
N ASP A 215 1.11 -18.75 -14.59
CA ASP A 215 1.23 -18.26 -15.97
C ASP A 215 0.76 -16.81 -16.12
N TYR A 216 -0.33 -16.43 -15.45
CA TYR A 216 -0.84 -15.06 -15.47
C TYR A 216 0.20 -14.05 -14.94
N TRP A 217 0.81 -14.34 -13.79
CA TRP A 217 1.79 -13.45 -13.15
C TRP A 217 3.12 -13.43 -13.90
N GLU A 218 3.53 -14.55 -14.48
CA GLU A 218 4.74 -14.65 -15.31
C GLU A 218 4.60 -13.87 -16.60
N LYS A 219 3.44 -13.98 -17.25
CA LYS A 219 3.11 -13.22 -18.45
C LYS A 219 3.01 -11.73 -18.14
N LEU A 220 2.33 -11.35 -17.06
CA LEU A 220 2.23 -9.95 -16.64
C LEU A 220 3.61 -9.35 -16.30
N ASP A 221 4.49 -10.06 -15.58
CA ASP A 221 5.86 -9.59 -15.33
C ASP A 221 6.64 -9.38 -16.62
N THR A 222 6.52 -10.30 -17.59
CA THR A 222 7.18 -10.19 -18.89
C THR A 222 6.69 -8.96 -19.66
N GLU A 223 5.37 -8.75 -19.69
CA GLU A 223 4.75 -7.60 -20.35
C GLU A 223 5.14 -6.27 -19.70
N LEU A 224 5.19 -6.21 -18.37
CA LEU A 224 5.56 -4.99 -17.63
C LEU A 224 7.04 -4.66 -17.76
N ARG A 225 7.92 -5.66 -17.85
CA ARG A 225 9.35 -5.45 -18.18
C ARG A 225 9.52 -4.85 -19.57
N ALA A 226 8.80 -5.39 -20.56
CA ALA A 226 8.85 -4.88 -21.93
C ALA A 226 8.34 -3.44 -21.98
N TYR A 227 7.18 -3.17 -21.37
CA TYR A 227 6.62 -1.82 -21.26
C TYR A 227 7.57 -0.85 -20.56
N ALA A 228 8.19 -1.24 -19.45
CA ALA A 228 9.14 -0.39 -18.73
C ALA A 228 10.34 -0.03 -19.63
N LYS A 229 10.90 -1.01 -20.33
CA LYS A 229 11.99 -0.80 -21.29
C LYS A 229 11.59 0.16 -22.42
N GLU A 230 10.42 -0.02 -23.01
CA GLU A 230 9.88 0.84 -24.08
C GLU A 230 9.61 2.27 -23.60
N SER A 231 9.16 2.41 -22.34
CA SER A 231 8.83 3.69 -21.72
C SER A 231 10.01 4.39 -21.06
N GLY A 232 11.22 3.81 -21.12
CA GLY A 232 12.42 4.35 -20.46
C GLY A 232 12.37 4.31 -18.92
N LEU A 233 11.55 3.44 -18.34
CA LEU A 233 11.40 3.26 -16.90
C LEU A 233 12.31 2.12 -16.40
N SER A 234 12.84 2.29 -15.18
CA SER A 234 13.58 1.21 -14.52
C SER A 234 12.62 0.19 -13.94
N TYR A 235 12.99 -1.09 -14.00
CA TYR A 235 12.18 -2.19 -13.49
C TYR A 235 13.04 -3.17 -12.69
N VAL A 236 12.70 -3.38 -11.43
CA VAL A 236 13.41 -4.29 -10.52
C VAL A 236 12.45 -5.22 -9.79
N ARG A 237 12.98 -6.29 -9.19
CA ARG A 237 12.21 -7.18 -8.32
C ARG A 237 12.66 -6.97 -6.88
N ASN A 238 11.70 -6.81 -5.97
CA ASN A 238 11.94 -6.80 -4.52
C ASN A 238 12.99 -5.81 -4.00
N ASP A 239 13.25 -4.73 -4.74
CA ASP A 239 14.19 -3.68 -4.35
C ASP A 239 13.49 -2.33 -4.47
N ASP A 240 13.09 -1.77 -3.33
CA ASP A 240 12.45 -0.46 -3.23
C ASP A 240 13.42 0.64 -2.78
N SER A 241 14.73 0.40 -2.91
CA SER A 241 15.74 1.38 -2.53
C SER A 241 15.61 2.67 -3.36
N MET A 242 15.54 3.81 -2.66
CA MET A 242 15.35 5.13 -3.27
C MET A 242 16.68 5.75 -3.71
N ASN A 243 17.42 5.03 -4.56
CA ASN A 243 18.76 5.45 -5.02
C ASN A 243 18.73 6.46 -6.18
N LEU A 244 17.59 6.57 -6.88
CA LEU A 244 17.44 7.51 -7.98
C LEU A 244 17.25 8.95 -7.48
N PRO A 245 17.74 9.98 -8.20
CA PRO A 245 17.40 11.38 -7.93
C PRO A 245 15.89 11.61 -7.78
N PHE A 246 15.49 12.67 -7.09
CA PHE A 246 14.07 12.97 -6.84
C PHE A 246 13.29 13.12 -8.15
N ASP A 247 13.82 13.89 -9.11
CA ASP A 247 13.15 14.20 -10.37
C ASP A 247 13.30 13.12 -11.45
N SER A 248 13.86 11.95 -11.10
CA SER A 248 13.94 10.83 -12.04
C SER A 248 12.57 10.21 -12.29
N PRO A 249 12.32 9.62 -13.48
CA PRO A 249 11.15 8.78 -13.69
C PRO A 249 11.07 7.67 -12.62
N PRO A 250 9.85 7.20 -12.29
CA PRO A 250 9.69 6.25 -11.21
C PRO A 250 10.36 4.92 -11.50
N LEU A 251 10.83 4.27 -10.44
CA LEU A 251 11.25 2.88 -10.46
C LEU A 251 10.04 1.96 -10.25
N LEU A 252 9.81 1.04 -11.18
CA LEU A 252 8.82 -0.03 -11.03
C LEU A 252 9.43 -1.18 -10.23
N VAL A 253 8.80 -1.50 -9.10
CA VAL A 253 9.24 -2.57 -8.19
C VAL A 253 8.19 -3.68 -8.19
N ASN A 254 8.58 -4.84 -8.70
CA ASN A 254 7.73 -6.02 -8.75
C ASN A 254 7.89 -6.90 -7.49
N PHE A 255 6.79 -7.11 -6.77
CA PHE A 255 6.67 -7.98 -5.60
C PHE A 255 5.85 -9.27 -5.82
N PHE A 256 5.56 -9.67 -7.06
CA PHE A 256 4.73 -10.86 -7.37
C PHE A 256 5.25 -12.17 -6.76
N TYR A 257 6.56 -12.25 -6.52
CA TYR A 257 7.28 -13.47 -6.11
C TYR A 257 7.97 -13.30 -4.75
N HIS A 258 7.37 -12.56 -3.82
CA HIS A 258 7.98 -12.32 -2.50
C HIS A 258 8.27 -13.64 -1.75
N GLU A 259 7.51 -14.70 -2.01
CA GLU A 259 7.76 -16.04 -1.47
C GLU A 259 9.05 -16.70 -1.98
N GLU A 260 9.59 -16.25 -3.11
CA GLU A 260 10.84 -16.77 -3.69
C GLU A 260 12.08 -16.09 -3.11
N ILE A 261 11.88 -15.01 -2.33
CA ILE A 261 12.93 -14.43 -1.51
C ILE A 261 13.26 -15.45 -0.42
N LYS A 262 14.24 -16.32 -0.72
CA LYS A 262 14.87 -17.19 0.27
C LYS A 262 15.20 -16.33 1.50
N LYS A 263 14.92 -16.86 2.70
CA LYS A 263 15.39 -16.36 4.01
C LYS A 263 16.91 -16.08 3.99
N SER A 264 17.33 -14.95 3.44
CA SER A 264 18.72 -14.47 3.46
C SER A 264 18.98 -13.57 4.66
N VAL A 265 17.98 -13.40 5.55
CA VAL A 265 18.17 -12.81 6.89
C VAL A 265 18.34 -13.91 7.93
N MET A 266 19.34 -14.76 7.70
CA MET A 266 20.00 -15.59 8.71
C MET A 266 21.46 -15.72 8.29
N LYS A 267 22.22 -14.63 8.47
CA LYS A 267 23.66 -14.57 8.72
C LYS A 267 24.10 -13.12 8.55
N ASN A 268 24.09 -12.42 9.67
CA ASN A 268 25.16 -11.53 10.14
C ASN A 268 24.78 -11.22 11.59
N ALA A 269 25.08 -12.19 12.44
CA ALA A 269 25.20 -12.03 13.88
C ALA A 269 26.56 -11.39 14.18
#